data_AF-A0A9P7G459-F1
#
_entry.id   AF-A0A9P7G459-F1
#
_cell.length_a   1.000
_cell.length_b   1.000
_cell.length_c   1.000
_cell.angle_alpha   90.00
_cell.angle_beta   90.00
_cell.angle_gamma   90.00
#
_symmetry.space_group_name_H-M   'P 1'
#
loop_
_entity.id
_entity.type
_entity.pdbx_description
1 polymer ?
#
loop_
_entity_poly.entity_id
_entity_poly.type
_entity_poly.pdbx_seq_one_letter_code
_entity_poly.pdbx_strand_id
1 'polypeptide(L)'
;MACSTTNVDVDYVPLVNLIGIFFQIRDDLMNLQSTEYTKNKGFAEDLTEGKFSFPVVHSIHADTTNRQVLNVLQKRPATPTLKAHTINYLKNHTKSFDYTHSVLESLEAQTRQEIKRLGGNAALERIMDLLHVERPKST
;
A
#
# COMPACT_ATOMS: atom_id res chain seq x y z
N MET A 1 22.97 -23.79 6.56
CA MET A 1 24.00 -22.80 6.15
C MET A 1 23.96 -22.70 4.63
N ALA A 2 23.75 -21.51 4.09
CA ALA A 2 23.52 -21.28 2.67
C ALA A 2 24.83 -21.42 1.86
N CYS A 3 24.79 -22.22 0.79
CA CYS A 3 25.93 -22.54 -0.06
C CYS A 3 26.21 -21.45 -1.13
N SER A 4 26.37 -20.18 -0.73
CA SER A 4 26.85 -19.16 -1.68
C SER A 4 28.37 -19.09 -1.64
N THR A 5 29.02 -19.30 -2.79
CA THR A 5 30.49 -19.17 -2.94
C THR A 5 30.92 -17.78 -3.38
N THR A 6 29.96 -16.88 -3.64
CA THR A 6 30.18 -15.49 -4.04
C THR A 6 29.22 -14.55 -3.30
N ASN A 7 29.54 -13.26 -3.21
CA ASN A 7 28.72 -12.21 -2.57
C ASN A 7 28.36 -12.48 -1.10
N VAL A 8 29.22 -13.18 -0.35
CA VAL A 8 28.98 -13.56 1.05
C VAL A 8 28.95 -12.36 2.01
N ASP A 9 29.59 -11.25 1.64
CA ASP A 9 29.66 -10.01 2.43
C ASP A 9 28.63 -8.96 1.99
N VAL A 10 27.74 -9.29 1.04
CA VAL A 10 26.73 -8.36 0.54
C VAL A 10 25.47 -8.48 1.39
N ASP A 11 25.09 -7.38 2.05
CA ASP A 11 23.84 -7.30 2.79
C ASP A 11 22.67 -6.95 1.86
N TYR A 12 21.77 -7.91 1.68
CA TYR A 12 20.54 -7.77 0.91
C TYR A 12 19.30 -7.44 1.77
N VAL A 13 19.44 -7.43 3.10
CA VAL A 13 18.31 -7.16 4.01
C VAL A 13 17.66 -5.80 3.73
N PRO A 14 18.40 -4.70 3.50
CA PRO A 14 17.78 -3.41 3.17
C PRO A 14 16.90 -3.46 1.92
N LEU A 15 17.37 -4.13 0.87
CA LEU A 15 16.62 -4.29 -0.38
C LEU A 15 15.32 -5.08 -0.15
N VAL A 16 15.41 -6.22 0.53
CA VAL A 16 14.24 -7.07 0.79
C VAL A 16 13.22 -6.35 1.66
N ASN A 17 13.67 -5.56 2.65
CA ASN A 17 12.79 -4.76 3.49
C ASN A 17 12.05 -3.69 2.68
N LEU A 18 12.75 -2.94 1.81
CA LEU A 18 12.13 -1.93 0.95
C LEU A 18 11.06 -2.54 0.05
N ILE A 19 11.37 -3.67 -0.59
CA ILE A 19 10.43 -4.42 -1.43
C ILE A 19 9.23 -4.87 -0.59
N GLY A 20 9.46 -5.50 0.56
CA GLY A 20 8.39 -5.99 1.43
C GLY A 20 7.42 -4.90 1.87
N ILE A 21 7.95 -3.74 2.30
CA ILE A 21 7.13 -2.59 2.72
C ILE A 21 6.34 -2.03 1.52
N PHE A 22 7.00 -1.85 0.36
CA PHE A 22 6.35 -1.38 -0.86
C PHE A 22 5.16 -2.28 -1.25
N PHE A 23 5.38 -3.60 -1.28
CA PHE A 23 4.33 -4.56 -1.63
C PHE A 23 3.15 -4.53 -0.65
N GLN A 24 3.42 -4.45 0.66
CA GLN A 24 2.35 -4.42 1.65
C GLN A 24 1.48 -3.16 1.52
N ILE A 25 2.12 -1.99 1.39
CA ILE A 25 1.39 -0.71 1.23
C ILE A 25 0.60 -0.69 -0.08
N ARG A 26 1.17 -1.27 -1.15
CA ARG A 26 0.48 -1.42 -2.44
C ARG A 26 -0.75 -2.30 -2.30
N ASP A 27 -0.66 -3.46 -1.65
CA ASP A 27 -1.81 -4.35 -1.47
C ASP A 27 -2.91 -3.70 -0.63
N ASP A 28 -2.54 -3.02 0.46
CA ASP A 28 -3.45 -2.24 1.30
C ASP A 28 -4.20 -1.16 0.49
N LEU A 29 -3.52 -0.44 -0.40
CA LEU A 29 -4.15 0.56 -1.28
C LEU A 29 -5.11 -0.11 -2.28
N MET A 30 -4.68 -1.17 -2.94
CA MET A 30 -5.50 -1.90 -3.93
C MET A 30 -6.73 -2.55 -3.31
N ASN A 31 -6.66 -2.98 -2.05
CA ASN A 31 -7.81 -3.50 -1.31
C ASN A 31 -8.92 -2.44 -1.19
N LEU A 32 -8.55 -1.20 -0.85
CA LEU A 32 -9.49 -0.09 -0.63
C LEU A 32 -9.94 0.62 -1.92
N GLN A 33 -9.13 0.58 -2.98
CA GLN A 33 -9.49 1.13 -4.30
C GLN A 33 -10.26 0.14 -5.17
N SER A 34 -10.38 -1.13 -4.76
CA SER A 34 -11.18 -2.12 -5.47
C SER A 34 -12.61 -1.61 -5.68
N THR A 35 -13.14 -1.75 -6.90
CA THR A 35 -14.52 -1.35 -7.17
C THR A 35 -15.48 -2.39 -6.62
N GLU A 36 -16.69 -1.97 -6.22
CA GLU A 36 -17.78 -2.88 -5.81
C GLU A 36 -18.09 -3.97 -6.84
N TYR A 37 -17.79 -3.72 -8.12
CA TYR A 37 -18.07 -4.62 -9.24
C TYR A 37 -16.97 -5.63 -9.56
N THR A 38 -15.88 -5.65 -8.80
CA THR A 38 -14.78 -6.60 -9.00
C THR A 38 -15.23 -7.99 -8.54
N LYS A 39 -15.96 -8.72 -9.39
CA LYS A 39 -16.72 -9.97 -9.12
C LYS A 39 -15.99 -11.10 -8.36
N ASN A 40 -14.67 -11.02 -8.19
CA ASN A 40 -13.84 -12.08 -7.64
C ASN A 40 -13.05 -11.69 -6.37
N LYS A 41 -13.08 -10.43 -5.92
CA LYS A 41 -12.39 -9.94 -4.70
C LYS A 41 -13.39 -9.09 -3.93
N GLY A 42 -13.60 -9.36 -2.64
CA GLY A 42 -14.57 -8.61 -1.86
C GLY A 42 -14.20 -7.12 -1.80
N PHE A 43 -15.22 -6.27 -1.95
CA PHE A 43 -15.05 -4.82 -1.90
C PHE A 43 -14.52 -4.39 -0.54
N ALA A 44 -13.32 -3.81 -0.47
CA ALA A 44 -12.69 -3.31 0.75
C ALA A 44 -12.85 -4.27 1.95
N GLU A 45 -12.34 -5.49 1.78
CA GLU A 45 -12.32 -6.54 2.81
C GLU A 45 -11.59 -6.09 4.06
N ASP A 46 -10.54 -5.27 3.93
CA ASP A 46 -9.78 -4.72 5.07
C ASP A 46 -10.71 -3.98 6.06
N LEU A 47 -11.75 -3.29 5.56
CA LEU A 47 -12.73 -2.61 6.41
C LEU A 47 -13.66 -3.61 7.12
N THR A 48 -13.99 -4.74 6.50
CA THR A 48 -14.78 -5.82 7.13
C THR A 48 -13.96 -6.55 8.19
N GLU A 49 -12.67 -6.76 7.95
CA GLU A 49 -11.78 -7.37 8.95
C GLU A 49 -11.48 -6.41 10.12
N GLY A 50 -11.66 -5.11 9.90
CA GLY A 50 -11.28 -4.06 10.84
C GLY A 50 -9.76 -3.85 10.87
N LYS A 51 -9.09 -4.11 9.73
CA LYS A 51 -7.64 -4.01 9.57
C LYS A 51 -7.20 -2.55 9.54
N PHE A 52 -6.14 -2.26 10.28
CA PHE A 52 -5.47 -0.96 10.28
C PHE A 52 -4.46 -0.90 9.11
N SER A 53 -4.96 -0.91 7.89
CA SER A 53 -4.13 -0.80 6.69
C SER A 53 -3.51 0.60 6.56
N PHE A 54 -2.45 0.73 5.76
CA PHE A 54 -1.65 1.95 5.69
C PHE A 54 -2.47 3.24 5.42
N PRO A 55 -3.40 3.28 4.43
CA PRO A 55 -4.20 4.49 4.17
C PRO A 55 -5.20 4.79 5.31
N VAL A 56 -5.68 3.76 6.00
CA VAL A 56 -6.61 3.86 7.13
C VAL A 56 -5.90 4.46 8.34
N VAL A 57 -4.70 3.98 8.65
CA VAL A 57 -3.86 4.53 9.73
C VAL A 57 -3.56 5.99 9.47
N HIS A 58 -3.13 6.36 8.25
CA HIS A 58 -2.93 7.76 7.89
C HIS A 58 -4.21 8.58 8.12
N SER A 59 -5.36 8.08 7.69
CA SER A 59 -6.64 8.80 7.83
C SER A 59 -7.00 9.11 9.28
N ILE A 60 -6.76 8.17 10.19
CA ILE A 60 -7.06 8.33 11.63
C ILE A 60 -6.17 9.42 12.26
N HIS A 61 -4.92 9.53 11.81
CA HIS A 61 -3.97 10.51 12.33
C HIS A 61 -4.13 11.89 11.66
N ALA A 62 -4.57 11.92 10.41
CA ALA A 62 -4.78 13.16 9.64
C ALA A 62 -5.98 13.98 10.15
N ASP A 63 -7.03 13.33 10.66
CA ASP A 63 -8.15 13.99 11.34
C ASP A 63 -8.49 13.28 12.65
N THR A 64 -7.87 13.76 13.74
CA THR A 64 -8.09 13.23 15.09
C THR A 64 -9.42 13.66 15.70
N THR A 65 -10.13 14.61 15.08
CA THR A 65 -11.43 15.11 15.58
C THR A 65 -12.59 14.22 15.14
N ASN A 66 -12.39 13.43 14.07
CA ASN A 66 -13.41 12.59 13.50
C ASN A 66 -13.14 11.10 13.75
N ARG A 67 -14.02 10.47 14.53
CA ARG A 67 -13.93 9.05 14.89
C ARG A 67 -14.62 8.11 13.88
N GLN A 68 -15.11 8.60 12.74
CA GLN A 68 -15.87 7.81 11.77
C GLN A 68 -15.08 6.56 11.32
N VAL A 69 -13.82 6.73 10.93
CA VAL A 69 -12.98 5.62 10.44
C VAL A 69 -12.81 4.55 11.53
N LEU A 70 -12.49 4.96 12.76
CA LEU A 70 -12.36 4.04 13.90
C LEU A 70 -13.67 3.30 14.19
N ASN A 71 -14.80 4.00 14.19
CA ASN A 71 -16.11 3.42 14.43
C ASN A 71 -16.48 2.39 13.34
N VAL A 72 -16.08 2.64 12.10
CA VAL A 72 -16.29 1.72 10.98
C VAL A 72 -15.47 0.45 11.16
N LEU A 73 -14.18 0.56 11.47
CA LEU A 73 -13.32 -0.61 11.72
C LEU A 73 -13.84 -1.46 12.89
N GLN A 74 -14.34 -0.83 13.96
CA GLN A 74 -14.93 -1.53 15.10
C GLN A 74 -16.21 -2.29 14.72
N LYS A 75 -17.04 -1.69 13.86
CA LYS A 75 -18.31 -2.29 13.41
C LYS A 75 -18.14 -3.40 12.38
N ARG A 76 -16.96 -3.52 11.74
CA ARG A 76 -16.67 -4.57 10.76
C ARG A 76 -17.77 -4.73 9.72
N PRO A 77 -18.16 -3.65 8.99
CA PRO A 77 -19.35 -3.68 8.17
C PRO A 77 -19.23 -4.68 7.02
N ALA A 78 -20.33 -5.40 6.78
CA ALA A 78 -20.53 -6.14 5.54
C ALA A 78 -21.19 -5.28 4.44
N THR A 79 -21.83 -4.17 4.81
CA THR A 79 -22.61 -3.35 3.87
C THR A 79 -21.73 -2.48 2.97
N PRO A 80 -21.93 -2.49 1.64
CA PRO A 80 -21.12 -1.71 0.71
C PRO A 80 -21.22 -0.19 0.95
N THR A 81 -22.41 0.32 1.31
CA THR A 81 -22.63 1.75 1.54
C THR A 81 -21.72 2.37 2.61
N LEU A 82 -21.50 1.66 3.74
CA LEU A 82 -20.66 2.19 4.80
C LEU A 82 -19.17 2.16 4.41
N LYS A 83 -18.77 1.14 3.66
CA LYS A 83 -17.42 1.05 3.09
C LYS A 83 -17.16 2.17 2.10
N ALA A 84 -18.08 2.40 1.16
CA ALA A 84 -18.00 3.46 0.17
C ALA A 84 -17.91 4.85 0.82
N HIS A 85 -18.75 5.11 1.84
CA HIS A 85 -18.69 6.38 2.60
C HIS A 85 -17.34 6.58 3.29
N THR A 86 -16.79 5.52 3.88
CA THR A 86 -15.48 5.56 4.55
C THR A 86 -14.35 5.78 3.54
N ILE A 87 -14.35 5.06 2.42
CA ILE A 87 -13.39 5.24 1.32
C ILE A 87 -13.45 6.67 0.77
N ASN A 88 -14.66 7.21 0.58
CA ASN A 88 -14.84 8.59 0.12
C ASN A 88 -14.21 9.60 1.09
N TYR A 89 -14.36 9.38 2.39
CA TYR A 89 -13.74 10.21 3.42
C TYR A 89 -12.21 10.11 3.38
N LEU A 90 -11.65 8.89 3.27
CA LEU A 90 -10.20 8.66 3.10
C LEU A 90 -9.64 9.38 1.86
N LYS A 91 -10.36 9.29 0.75
CA LYS A 91 -9.95 9.87 -0.53
C LYS A 91 -10.03 11.40 -0.53
N ASN A 92 -11.17 11.94 -0.12
CA ASN A 92 -11.49 13.34 -0.38
C ASN A 92 -11.18 14.26 0.79
N HIS A 93 -11.31 13.79 2.03
CA HIS A 93 -11.14 14.62 3.22
C HIS A 93 -9.72 14.54 3.77
N THR A 94 -9.25 13.34 4.13
CA THR A 94 -7.92 13.14 4.73
C THR A 94 -6.80 12.99 3.70
N LYS A 95 -7.15 12.90 2.40
CA LYS A 95 -6.21 12.71 1.28
C LYS A 95 -5.27 11.51 1.47
N SER A 96 -5.74 10.47 2.18
CA SER A 96 -4.92 9.30 2.51
C SER A 96 -4.45 8.52 1.29
N PHE A 97 -5.23 8.48 0.20
CA PHE A 97 -4.81 7.84 -1.04
C PHE A 97 -3.67 8.60 -1.71
N ASP A 98 -3.77 9.93 -1.79
CA ASP A 98 -2.69 10.78 -2.33
C ASP A 98 -1.40 10.65 -1.52
N TYR A 99 -1.52 10.62 -0.18
CA TYR A 99 -0.39 10.36 0.70
C TYR A 99 0.23 8.98 0.44
N THR A 100 -0.60 7.94 0.32
CA THR A 100 -0.15 6.57 0.06
C THR A 100 0.57 6.46 -1.28
N HIS A 101 0.06 7.08 -2.35
CA HIS A 101 0.74 7.15 -3.65
C HIS A 101 2.12 7.81 -3.51
N SER A 102 2.21 8.93 -2.79
CA SER A 102 3.49 9.64 -2.60
C SER A 102 4.52 8.80 -1.84
N VAL A 103 4.06 8.00 -0.87
CA VAL A 103 4.93 7.05 -0.14
C VAL A 103 5.37 5.90 -1.05
N LEU A 104 4.48 5.35 -1.88
CA LEU A 104 4.82 4.30 -2.84
C LEU A 104 5.84 4.79 -3.87
N GLU A 105 5.68 6.00 -4.41
CA GLU A 105 6.64 6.63 -5.33
C GLU A 105 8.03 6.75 -4.67
N SER A 106 8.09 7.17 -3.41
CA SER A 106 9.35 7.26 -2.66
C SER A 106 9.99 5.90 -2.41
N LEU A 107 9.20 4.90 -2.00
CA LEU A 107 9.70 3.54 -1.75
C LEU A 107 10.17 2.86 -3.03
N GLU A 108 9.48 3.07 -4.15
CA GLU A 108 9.89 2.57 -5.45
C GLU A 108 11.24 3.17 -5.86
N ALA A 109 11.39 4.49 -5.74
CA ALA A 109 12.65 5.18 -6.04
C ALA A 109 13.81 4.67 -5.17
N GLN A 110 13.59 4.51 -3.86
CA GLN A 110 14.57 3.94 -2.92
C GLN A 110 14.94 2.50 -3.30
N THR A 111 13.94 1.69 -3.66
CA THR A 111 14.16 0.28 -4.08
C THR A 111 15.01 0.22 -5.35
N ARG A 112 14.70 1.04 -6.37
CA ARG A 112 15.47 1.10 -7.62
C ARG A 112 16.90 1.58 -7.38
N GLN A 113 17.08 2.57 -6.51
CA GLN A 113 18.41 3.04 -6.11
C GLN A 113 19.20 1.93 -5.42
N GLU A 114 18.56 1.16 -4.55
CA GLU A 114 19.21 0.05 -3.84
C GLU A 114 19.58 -1.11 -4.77
N ILE A 115 18.70 -1.46 -5.71
CA ILE A 115 19.02 -2.43 -6.78
C ILE A 115 20.27 -1.98 -7.54
N LYS A 116 20.32 -0.70 -7.94
CA LYS A 116 21.49 -0.13 -8.64
C LYS A 116 22.74 -0.16 -7.77
N ARG A 117 22.64 0.17 -6.48
CA ARG A 117 23.75 0.15 -5.51
C ARG A 117 24.37 -1.25 -5.40
N LEU A 118 23.54 -2.29 -5.47
CA LEU A 118 23.93 -3.70 -5.37
C LEU A 118 24.43 -4.31 -6.70
N GLY A 119 24.63 -3.49 -7.74
CA GLY A 119 25.16 -3.92 -9.04
C GLY A 119 24.11 -4.07 -10.15
N GLY A 120 22.85 -3.74 -9.87
CA GLY A 120 21.76 -3.79 -10.83
C GLY A 120 21.18 -5.19 -11.02
N ASN A 121 19.90 -5.26 -11.36
CA ASN A 121 19.23 -6.52 -11.68
C ASN A 121 18.00 -6.26 -12.57
N ALA A 122 18.13 -6.54 -13.87
CA ALA A 122 17.08 -6.27 -14.85
C ALA A 122 15.77 -7.03 -14.57
N ALA A 123 15.82 -8.20 -13.93
CA ALA A 123 14.61 -8.94 -13.57
C ALA A 123 13.87 -8.26 -12.42
N LEU A 124 14.59 -7.78 -11.39
CA LEU A 124 14.00 -7.03 -10.29
C LEU A 124 13.46 -5.69 -10.74
N GLU A 125 14.17 -4.98 -11.62
CA GLU A 125 13.67 -3.72 -12.20
C GLU A 125 12.35 -3.92 -12.95
N ARG A 126 12.24 -4.99 -13.76
CA ARG A 126 10.99 -5.35 -14.43
C ARG A 126 9.86 -5.71 -13.46
N ILE A 127 10.18 -6.36 -12.33
CA ILE A 127 9.18 -6.61 -11.29
C ILE A 127 8.67 -5.28 -10.72
N MET A 128 9.56 -4.32 -10.45
CA MET A 128 9.14 -2.99 -10.00
C MET A 128 8.27 -2.28 -11.04
N ASP A 129 8.60 -2.39 -12.34
CA ASP A 129 7.78 -1.83 -13.42
C ASP A 129 6.37 -2.44 -13.45
N LEU A 130 6.25 -3.76 -13.28
CA LEU A 130 4.96 -4.47 -13.24
C LEU A 130 4.09 -4.08 -12.03
N LEU A 131 4.73 -3.68 -10.94
CA LEU A 131 4.06 -3.35 -9.68
C LEU A 131 3.83 -1.86 -9.50
N HIS A 132 4.38 -1.04 -10.39
CA HIS A 132 4.18 0.39 -10.38
C HIS A 132 2.68 0.72 -10.29
N VAL A 133 2.35 1.69 -9.43
CA VAL A 133 0.97 2.12 -9.21
C VAL A 133 0.83 3.51 -9.78
N GLU A 134 0.15 3.62 -10.92
CA GLU A 134 -0.13 4.92 -11.52
C GLU A 134 -0.95 5.80 -10.58
N ARG A 135 -0.51 7.05 -10.44
CA ARG A 135 -1.27 8.05 -9.71
C ARG A 135 -2.40 8.58 -10.61
N PRO A 136 -3.67 8.53 -10.19
CA PRO A 136 -4.76 9.13 -10.95
C PRO A 136 -4.50 10.63 -11.13
N LYS A 137 -4.64 11.14 -12.35
CA LYS A 137 -4.54 12.58 -12.60
C LYS A 137 -5.64 13.30 -11.82
N SER A 138 -5.27 14.29 -11.02
CA SER A 138 -6.23 15.16 -10.35
C SER A 138 -6.95 15.98 -11.42
N THR A 139 -8.21 15.65 -11.70
CA THR A 139 -9.12 16.47 -12.49
C THR A 139 -9.68 17.60 -11.67
#